data_AF-A0A9R0D108-F1
#
_entry.id   AF-A0A9R0D108-F1
#
_cell.length_a   1.000
_cell.length_b   1.000
_cell.length_c   1.000
_cell.angle_alpha   90.00
_cell.angle_beta   90.00
_cell.angle_gamma   90.00
#
_symmetry.space_group_name_H-M   'P 1'
#
loop_
_entity.id
_entity.type
_entity.pdbx_description
1 polymer ?
#
loop_
_entity_poly.entity_id
_entity_poly.type
_entity_poly.pdbx_seq_one_letter_code
_entity_poly.pdbx_strand_id
1 'polypeptide(L)'
;MFIKVIILLFCAKTLMFYRTSRCVKPNEEFSLCGWRCPATCVNLRLFASDRCPSIWDCRVGCRCTAGFVRDEYSKACVLVQDCPDTPVCPPGEVMGTNLQCIRRRHLISINESHMDYYSVP
;
A
#
# COMPACT_ATOMS: atom_id res chain seq x y z
N MET A 1 2.56 -46.03 -5.24
CA MET A 1 1.48 -45.05 -5.54
C MET A 1 1.36 -43.99 -4.45
N PHE A 2 1.24 -44.39 -3.17
CA PHE A 2 1.13 -43.49 -2.01
C PHE A 2 2.29 -42.48 -1.83
N ILE A 3 3.54 -42.91 -2.06
CA ILE A 3 4.72 -42.03 -1.93
C ILE A 3 4.65 -40.83 -2.90
N LYS A 4 4.17 -41.05 -4.14
CA LYS A 4 4.02 -39.98 -5.14
C LYS A 4 2.95 -38.96 -4.72
N VAL A 5 1.87 -39.42 -4.06
CA VAL A 5 0.81 -38.56 -3.53
C VAL A 5 1.32 -37.71 -2.37
N ILE A 6 2.09 -38.30 -1.45
CA ILE A 6 2.69 -37.58 -0.32
C ILE A 6 3.67 -36.50 -0.80
N ILE A 7 4.52 -36.83 -1.77
CA ILE A 7 5.47 -35.87 -2.37
C ILE A 7 4.73 -34.71 -3.03
N LEU A 8 3.66 -34.98 -3.80
CA LEU A 8 2.83 -33.94 -4.41
C LEU A 8 2.16 -33.03 -3.39
N LEU A 9 1.64 -33.58 -2.28
CA LEU A 9 1.03 -32.80 -1.21
C LEU A 9 2.05 -31.91 -0.47
N PHE A 10 3.25 -32.42 -0.22
CA PHE A 10 4.34 -31.63 0.38
C PHE A 10 4.83 -30.55 -0.57
N CYS A 11 5.00 -30.83 -1.87
CA CYS A 11 5.34 -29.84 -2.90
C CYS A 11 4.28 -28.74 -3.02
N ALA A 12 3.00 -29.11 -3.06
CA ALA A 12 1.91 -28.15 -3.12
C ALA A 12 1.89 -27.26 -1.86
N LYS A 13 2.11 -27.84 -0.67
CA LYS A 13 2.24 -27.07 0.57
C LYS A 13 3.47 -26.17 0.59
N THR A 14 4.62 -26.61 0.08
CA THR A 14 5.82 -25.76 0.01
C THR A 14 5.66 -24.62 -0.99
N LEU A 15 5.06 -24.86 -2.16
CA LEU A 15 4.74 -23.80 -3.12
C LEU A 15 3.74 -22.78 -2.57
N MET A 16 2.75 -23.21 -1.78
CA MET A 16 1.80 -22.34 -1.09
C MET A 16 2.41 -21.56 0.09
N PHE A 17 3.57 -22.00 0.60
CA PHE A 17 4.29 -21.37 1.73
C PHE A 17 5.49 -20.52 1.30
N TYR A 18 5.86 -20.50 0.02
CA TYR A 18 6.79 -19.48 -0.48
C TYR A 18 6.06 -18.14 -0.45
N ARG A 19 6.33 -17.30 0.57
CA ARG A 19 5.99 -15.88 0.56
C ARG A 19 6.65 -15.25 -0.66
N THR A 20 5.94 -15.22 -1.77
CA THR A 20 6.41 -14.50 -2.95
C THR A 20 6.34 -13.03 -2.63
N SER A 21 7.46 -12.32 -2.81
CA SER A 21 7.56 -10.86 -2.83
C SER A 21 6.82 -10.28 -4.05
N ARG A 22 5.53 -10.62 -4.18
CA ARG A 22 4.67 -10.30 -5.31
C ARG A 22 3.47 -9.54 -4.80
N CYS A 23 3.13 -8.49 -5.51
CA CYS A 23 1.93 -7.72 -5.26
C CYS A 23 0.74 -8.36 -5.94
N VAL A 24 -0.40 -8.36 -5.25
CA VAL A 24 -1.62 -9.02 -5.73
C VAL A 24 -2.42 -8.11 -6.65
N LYS A 25 -2.37 -6.79 -6.41
CA LYS A 25 -3.10 -5.80 -7.21
C LYS A 25 -2.35 -5.48 -8.50
N PRO A 26 -3.07 -5.15 -9.59
CA PRO A 26 -2.44 -4.70 -10.82
C PRO A 26 -1.70 -3.38 -10.60
N ASN A 27 -0.68 -3.15 -11.43
CA ASN A 27 0.13 -1.93 -11.43
C ASN A 27 0.83 -1.66 -10.09
N GLU A 28 1.11 -2.73 -9.33
CA GLU A 28 1.92 -2.69 -8.13
C GLU A 28 3.19 -3.51 -8.31
N GLU A 29 4.30 -2.97 -7.81
CA GLU A 29 5.58 -3.67 -7.68
C GLU A 29 5.96 -3.79 -6.20
N PHE A 30 6.61 -4.91 -5.88
CA PHE A 30 7.16 -5.10 -4.55
C PHE A 30 8.46 -4.29 -4.45
N SER A 31 8.55 -3.44 -3.43
CA SER A 31 9.76 -2.68 -3.16
C SER A 31 10.16 -2.76 -1.70
N LEU A 32 11.48 -2.67 -1.46
CA LEU A 32 12.05 -2.56 -0.12
C LEU A 32 12.09 -1.10 0.36
N CYS A 33 12.13 -0.15 -0.56
CA CYS A 33 12.22 1.28 -0.27
C CYS A 33 11.42 2.12 -1.27
N GLY A 34 11.14 3.38 -0.92
CA GLY A 34 10.48 4.32 -1.82
C GLY A 34 10.41 5.73 -1.24
N TRP A 35 9.77 6.64 -1.97
CA TRP A 35 9.56 7.98 -1.43
C TRP A 35 8.66 7.96 -0.22
N ARG A 36 9.05 8.72 0.82
CA ARG A 36 8.31 8.87 2.08
C ARG A 36 6.87 9.30 1.82
N CYS A 37 6.64 10.28 0.94
CA CYS A 37 5.31 10.61 0.45
C CYS A 37 5.12 10.07 -0.98
N PRO A 38 4.57 8.86 -1.14
CA PRO A 38 4.20 8.37 -2.46
C PRO A 38 3.09 9.23 -3.07
N ALA A 39 3.05 9.27 -4.40
CA ALA A 39 2.00 9.96 -5.13
C ALA A 39 0.66 9.22 -5.00
N THR A 40 -0.37 9.97 -4.65
CA THR A 40 -1.76 9.50 -4.54
C THR A 40 -2.69 10.49 -5.23
N CYS A 41 -3.87 10.05 -5.66
CA CYS A 41 -4.83 10.93 -6.33
C CYS A 41 -5.18 12.17 -5.50
N VAL A 42 -5.21 12.04 -4.17
CA VAL A 42 -5.50 13.15 -3.25
C VAL A 42 -4.30 14.10 -3.12
N ASN A 43 -3.08 13.57 -3.07
CA ASN A 43 -1.87 14.35 -2.80
C ASN A 43 -1.19 14.93 -4.05
N LEU A 44 -1.55 14.49 -5.26
CA LEU A 44 -0.99 15.03 -6.51
C LEU A 44 -1.00 16.57 -6.58
N ARG A 45 -2.03 17.18 -6.00
CA ARG A 45 -2.24 18.64 -5.96
C ARG A 45 -1.50 19.34 -4.82
N LEU A 46 -1.02 18.57 -3.84
CA LEU A 46 -0.37 19.05 -2.62
C LEU A 46 1.17 18.95 -2.68
N PHE A 47 1.75 18.20 -3.64
CA PHE A 47 3.20 18.15 -3.84
C PHE A 47 3.84 19.50 -4.20
N ALA A 48 3.05 20.46 -4.71
CA ALA A 48 3.50 21.83 -4.93
C ALA A 48 3.61 22.64 -3.62
N SER A 49 3.11 22.11 -2.51
CA SER A 49 3.24 22.67 -1.18
C SER A 49 4.38 21.93 -0.47
N ASP A 50 5.33 22.65 0.14
CA ASP A 50 6.49 22.12 0.89
C ASP A 50 6.16 21.17 2.08
N ARG A 51 4.92 20.67 2.14
CA ARG A 51 4.36 19.79 3.17
C ARG A 51 4.94 18.38 3.15
N CYS A 52 5.56 17.95 2.06
CA CYS A 52 6.29 16.68 2.03
C CYS A 52 7.79 16.88 1.82
N PRO A 53 8.63 16.37 2.74
CA PRO A 53 10.06 16.32 2.50
C PRO A 53 10.39 15.27 1.43
N SER A 54 11.25 15.64 0.48
CA SER A 54 11.76 14.74 -0.58
C SER A 54 12.77 13.72 -0.03
N ILE A 55 12.31 12.88 0.88
CA ILE A 55 13.12 11.89 1.61
C ILE A 55 12.74 10.49 1.13
N TRP A 56 13.76 9.66 0.93
CA TRP A 56 13.61 8.23 0.67
C TRP A 56 13.51 7.45 1.98
N ASP A 57 12.61 6.47 2.03
CA ASP A 57 12.31 5.70 3.23
C ASP A 57 12.20 4.21 2.87
N CYS A 58 12.79 3.35 3.71
CA CYS A 58 12.87 1.90 3.46
C CYS A 58 11.75 1.17 4.20
N ARG A 59 10.52 1.40 3.75
CA ARG A 59 9.34 0.65 4.18
C ARG A 59 8.99 -0.38 3.13
N VAL A 60 9.22 -1.65 3.47
CA VAL A 60 8.94 -2.79 2.60
C VAL A 60 7.44 -2.90 2.33
N GLY A 61 7.06 -3.06 1.06
CA GLY A 61 5.67 -3.27 0.68
C GLY A 61 5.40 -3.10 -0.81
N CYS A 62 4.11 -3.13 -1.16
CA CYS A 62 3.64 -2.95 -2.52
C CYS A 62 3.42 -1.47 -2.84
N ARG A 63 4.04 -1.03 -3.93
CA ARG A 63 3.99 0.35 -4.40
C ARG A 63 3.47 0.40 -5.83
N CYS A 64 2.78 1.49 -6.18
CA CYS A 64 2.38 1.67 -7.57
C CYS A 64 3.63 1.74 -8.46
N THR A 65 3.59 1.01 -9.56
CA THR A 65 4.64 1.06 -10.59
C THR A 65 4.75 2.48 -11.16
N ALA A 66 5.91 2.81 -11.74
CA ALA A 66 6.11 4.11 -12.38
C ALA A 66 5.00 4.43 -13.39
N GLY A 67 4.47 5.66 -13.33
CA GLY A 67 3.35 6.12 -14.15
C GLY A 67 1.96 5.94 -13.52
N PHE A 68 1.86 5.20 -12.41
CA PHE A 68 0.61 4.99 -11.68
C PHE A 68 0.65 5.67 -10.31
N VAL A 69 -0.53 6.10 -9.85
CA VAL A 69 -0.72 6.70 -8.53
C VAL A 69 -1.78 5.93 -7.75
N ARG A 70 -1.66 5.93 -6.42
CA ARG A 70 -2.64 5.24 -5.58
C ARG A 70 -3.92 6.06 -5.48
N ASP A 71 -5.03 5.49 -5.89
CA ASP A 71 -6.34 6.04 -5.54
C ASP A 71 -6.68 5.68 -4.09
N GLU A 72 -6.94 6.69 -3.28
CA GLU A 72 -7.26 6.53 -1.86
C GLU A 72 -8.66 5.93 -1.67
N TYR A 73 -9.55 5.96 -2.67
CA TYR A 73 -10.89 5.39 -2.54
C TYR A 73 -10.90 3.90 -2.88
N SER A 74 -10.50 3.54 -4.10
CA SER A 74 -10.44 2.13 -4.55
C SER A 74 -9.26 1.35 -3.97
N LYS A 75 -8.23 2.06 -3.45
CA LYS A 75 -6.93 1.50 -3.04
C LYS A 75 -6.18 0.82 -4.19
N ALA A 76 -6.54 1.09 -5.45
CA ALA A 76 -5.88 0.59 -6.64
C ALA A 76 -4.83 1.59 -7.17
N CYS A 77 -3.91 1.11 -8.00
CA CYS A 77 -2.97 1.95 -8.72
C CYS A 77 -3.54 2.26 -10.11
N VAL A 78 -3.85 3.55 -10.32
CA VAL A 78 -4.55 4.06 -11.50
C VAL A 78 -3.69 5.11 -12.20
N LEU A 79 -4.02 5.44 -13.46
CA LEU A 79 -3.39 6.57 -14.14
C LEU A 79 -3.88 7.88 -13.51
N VAL A 80 -3.05 8.93 -13.57
CA VAL A 80 -3.40 10.25 -13.02
C VAL A 80 -4.71 10.79 -13.60
N GLN A 81 -4.96 10.53 -14.88
CA GLN A 81 -6.19 10.94 -15.58
C GLN A 81 -7.46 10.21 -15.11
N ASP A 82 -7.30 9.05 -14.46
CA ASP A 82 -8.40 8.24 -13.93
C ASP A 82 -8.65 8.54 -12.44
N CYS A 83 -7.95 9.53 -11.86
CA CYS A 83 -8.18 9.93 -10.48
C CYS A 83 -9.56 10.57 -10.30
N PRO A 84 -10.24 10.30 -9.16
CA PRO A 84 -11.49 10.98 -8.85
C PRO A 84 -11.26 12.49 -8.64
N ASP A 85 -12.26 13.31 -8.97
CA ASP A 85 -12.22 14.77 -8.84
C ASP A 85 -12.32 15.29 -7.39
N THR A 86 -12.03 14.45 -6.39
CA THR A 86 -12.15 14.78 -4.97
C THR A 86 -10.79 14.75 -4.29
N PRO A 87 -10.25 15.92 -3.89
CA PRO A 87 -8.96 16.00 -3.18
C PRO A 87 -9.12 15.78 -1.66
N VAL A 88 -10.07 14.94 -1.26
CA VAL A 88 -10.39 14.69 0.15
C VAL A 88 -10.16 13.21 0.43
N CYS A 89 -9.81 12.88 1.67
CA CYS A 89 -9.72 11.47 2.07
C CYS A 89 -11.10 10.80 2.08
N PRO A 90 -11.15 9.47 1.87
CA PRO A 90 -12.37 8.70 2.06
C PRO A 90 -12.94 8.85 3.47
N PRO A 91 -14.26 8.61 3.65
CA PRO A 91 -14.88 8.66 4.97
C PRO A 91 -14.16 7.76 5.99
N GLY A 92 -13.86 8.32 7.18
CA GLY A 92 -13.15 7.61 8.24
C GLY A 92 -11.62 7.62 8.13
N GLU A 93 -11.08 8.31 7.12
CA GLU A 93 -9.64 8.51 6.95
C GLU A 93 -9.28 10.00 7.06
N VAL A 94 -8.04 10.27 7.46
CA VAL A 94 -7.47 11.61 7.56
C VAL A 94 -6.14 11.67 6.81
N MET A 95 -5.74 12.87 6.38
CA MET A 95 -4.44 13.05 5.74
C MET A 95 -3.32 12.81 6.74
N GLY A 96 -2.47 11.82 6.45
CA GLY A 96 -1.29 11.48 7.23
C GLY A 96 -0.12 12.43 6.97
N THR A 97 0.93 12.31 7.78
CA THR A 97 2.15 13.12 7.65
C THR A 97 2.97 12.78 6.41
N ASN A 98 2.76 11.58 5.85
CA ASN A 98 3.33 11.17 4.57
C ASN A 98 2.39 11.50 3.38
N LEU A 99 1.38 12.34 3.62
CA LEU A 99 0.39 12.77 2.65
C LEU A 99 -0.37 11.62 1.98
N GLN A 100 -0.58 10.52 2.71
CA GLN A 100 -1.53 9.47 2.34
C GLN A 100 -2.75 9.51 3.26
N CYS A 101 -3.90 9.07 2.74
CA CYS A 101 -5.08 8.88 3.56
C CYS A 101 -4.90 7.64 4.44
N ILE A 102 -5.06 7.84 5.74
CA ILE A 102 -4.85 6.81 6.76
C ILE A 102 -6.06 6.72 7.66
N ARG A 103 -6.37 5.52 8.13
CA ARG A 103 -7.39 5.32 9.15
C ARG A 103 -6.75 5.52 10.52
N ARG A 104 -7.31 6.42 11.33
CA ARG A 104 -6.99 6.45 12.77
C ARG A 104 -7.78 5.33 13.44
N ARG A 105 -7.10 4.28 13.89
CA ARG A 105 -7.70 3.29 14.79
C ARG A 105 -7.36 3.69 16.22
N HIS A 106 -8.37 3.90 17.05
CA HIS A 106 -8.15 3.96 18.49
C HIS A 106 -7.90 2.52 18.95
N LEU A 107 -6.64 2.19 19.28
CA LEU A 107 -6.40 0.95 20.00
C LEU A 107 -6.93 1.21 21.41
N ILE A 108 -7.80 0.36 21.93
CA ILE A 108 -8.36 0.54 23.28
C ILE A 108 -7.32 0.08 24.33
N SER A 109 -6.40 -0.80 23.92
CA SER A 109 -5.38 -1.44 24.76
C SER A 109 -4.16 -0.57 25.06
N ILE A 110 -3.88 0.41 24.21
CA ILE A 110 -2.90 1.47 24.45
C ILE A 110 -3.74 2.73 24.35
N ASN A 111 -3.75 3.65 25.32
CA ASN A 111 -4.60 4.85 25.26
C ASN A 111 -4.11 5.85 24.18
N GLU A 112 -3.93 5.37 22.96
CA GLU A 112 -3.28 6.02 21.83
C GLU A 112 -4.03 5.69 20.53
N SER A 113 -4.05 6.67 19.63
CA SER A 113 -4.53 6.46 18.27
C SER A 113 -3.40 5.90 17.42
N HIS A 114 -3.55 4.66 16.97
CA HIS A 114 -2.63 4.02 16.05
C HIS A 114 -3.00 4.37 14.61
N MET A 115 -1.98 4.74 13.81
CA MET A 115 -2.14 4.96 12.39
C MET A 115 -1.90 3.65 11.67
N ASP A 116 -2.98 3.01 11.20
CA ASP A 116 -2.85 1.89 10.30
C ASP A 116 -2.50 2.47 8.92
N TYR A 117 -1.20 2.45 8.58
CA TYR A 117 -0.81 2.42 7.18
C TYR A 117 -1.44 1.19 6.53
N TYR A 118 -1.56 1.18 5.20
CA TYR A 118 -2.02 0.02 4.45
C TYR A 118 -1.20 -1.22 4.82
N SER A 119 -1.65 -1.94 5.84
CA SER A 119 -1.04 -3.15 6.32
C SER A 119 -1.20 -4.15 5.19
N VAL A 120 -0.05 -4.60 4.70
CA VAL A 120 0.05 -5.72 3.76
C VAL A 120 -0.77 -6.89 4.33
N PRO A 121 -1.67 -7.51 3.54
CA PRO A 121 -2.35 -8.73 3.97
C PRO A 121 -1.37 -9.88 4.23
#